data_AF-A0A3B3XID7-F1
#
_entry.id   AF-A0A3B3XID7-F1
#
_cell.length_a   1.000
_cell.length_b   1.000
_cell.length_c   1.000
_cell.angle_alpha   90.00
_cell.angle_beta   90.00
_cell.angle_gamma   90.00
#
_symmetry.space_group_name_H-M   'P 1'
#
loop_
_entity.id
_entity.type
_entity.pdbx_description
1 polymer ?
#
loop_
_entity_poly.entity_id
_entity_poly.type
_entity_poly.pdbx_seq_one_letter_code
_entity_poly.pdbx_strand_id
1 'polypeptide(L)'
;MAGSQWELPPELCCRPMAFVALTGLDVVYNAVHRAIWDAFCANRRADRVPISFKVLPGDHEYPKCRTKVSRSFRDVFSEIQRSQPF
;
A
#
# COMPACT_ATOMS: atom_id res chain seq x y z
N MET A 1 -39.30 15.02 -8.43
CA MET A 1 -38.36 14.20 -7.62
C MET A 1 -36.97 14.72 -7.90
N ALA A 2 -36.47 15.63 -7.06
CA ALA A 2 -35.22 16.35 -7.28
C ALA A 2 -34.02 15.38 -7.19
N GLY A 3 -33.10 15.51 -8.15
CA GLY A 3 -31.91 14.68 -8.23
C GLY A 3 -30.93 14.93 -7.10
N SER A 4 -30.23 13.87 -6.70
CA SER A 4 -28.93 14.00 -6.03
C SER A 4 -27.86 13.51 -6.99
N GLN A 5 -27.31 14.48 -7.73
CA GLN A 5 -26.15 14.41 -8.63
C GLN A 5 -24.84 13.98 -7.94
N TRP A 6 -24.91 13.41 -6.74
CA TRP A 6 -23.79 13.19 -5.81
C TRP A 6 -23.78 11.79 -5.20
N GLU A 7 -24.36 10.80 -5.88
CA GLU A 7 -24.22 9.41 -5.46
C GLU A 7 -22.83 8.92 -5.91
N LEU A 8 -21.89 8.88 -4.95
CA LEU A 8 -20.51 8.46 -5.18
C LEU A 8 -20.53 7.04 -5.80
N PRO A 9 -19.70 6.74 -6.83
CA PRO A 9 -19.66 5.40 -7.41
C PRO A 9 -19.46 4.34 -6.32
N PRO A 10 -20.17 3.19 -6.37
CA PRO A 10 -20.15 2.20 -5.30
C PRO A 10 -18.73 1.68 -5.01
N GLU A 11 -17.80 1.79 -5.98
CA GLU A 11 -16.40 1.45 -5.83
C GLU A 11 -15.63 2.37 -4.86
N LEU A 12 -16.05 3.64 -4.74
CA LEU A 12 -15.53 4.60 -3.75
C LEU A 12 -16.21 4.49 -2.39
N CYS A 13 -17.37 3.84 -2.32
CA CYS A 13 -18.04 3.46 -1.07
C CYS A 13 -17.44 2.19 -0.45
N CYS A 14 -16.51 1.52 -1.13
CA CYS A 14 -15.78 0.37 -0.60
C CYS A 14 -15.05 0.76 0.69
N ARG A 15 -15.33 0.04 1.79
CA ARG A 15 -14.56 0.21 3.02
C ARG A 15 -13.09 -0.09 2.73
N PRO A 16 -12.16 0.82 3.08
CA PRO A 16 -10.75 0.61 2.83
C PRO A 16 -10.31 -0.69 3.51
N MET A 17 -9.84 -1.63 2.69
CA MET A 17 -9.36 -2.92 3.15
C MET A 17 -7.89 -2.79 3.48
N ALA A 18 -7.52 -2.95 4.75
CA ALA A 18 -6.12 -2.89 5.14
C ALA A 18 -5.38 -4.10 4.55
N PHE A 19 -4.17 -3.89 4.04
CA PHE A 19 -3.34 -4.95 3.49
C PHE A 19 -2.07 -5.10 4.31
N VAL A 20 -1.76 -6.33 4.74
CA VAL A 20 -0.58 -6.67 5.53
C VAL A 20 0.18 -7.81 4.84
N ALA A 21 1.41 -7.53 4.45
CA ALA A 21 2.32 -8.54 3.92
C ALA A 21 3.27 -9.03 5.00
N LEU A 22 3.39 -10.35 5.16
CA LEU A 22 4.36 -11.00 6.04
C LEU A 22 5.47 -11.61 5.18
N THR A 23 6.72 -11.30 5.48
CA THR A 23 7.88 -11.72 4.67
C THR A 23 8.86 -12.52 5.51
N GLY A 24 9.47 -13.55 4.91
CA GLY A 24 10.35 -14.48 5.63
C GLY A 24 9.60 -15.54 6.45
N LEU A 25 8.27 -15.62 6.32
CA LEU A 25 7.47 -16.64 6.96
C LEU A 25 7.40 -17.90 6.08
N ASP A 26 8.19 -18.91 6.42
CA ASP A 26 8.15 -20.22 5.74
C ASP A 26 6.94 -21.07 6.20
N VAL A 27 5.82 -20.95 5.50
CA VAL A 27 4.60 -21.72 5.78
C VAL A 27 4.60 -23.13 5.18
N VAL A 28 5.68 -23.55 4.50
CA VAL A 28 5.78 -24.83 3.79
C VAL A 28 6.58 -25.84 4.62
N TYR A 29 7.77 -25.46 5.10
CA TYR A 29 8.65 -26.37 5.83
C TYR A 29 8.66 -26.14 7.35
N ASN A 30 8.06 -25.05 7.84
CA ASN A 30 8.03 -24.74 9.26
C ASN A 30 6.59 -24.71 9.82
N ALA A 31 6.29 -25.66 10.71
CA ALA A 31 4.97 -25.82 11.32
C ALA A 31 4.59 -24.65 12.25
N VAL A 32 5.57 -24.02 12.92
CA VAL A 32 5.32 -22.86 13.78
C VAL A 32 4.92 -21.65 12.95
N HIS A 33 5.63 -21.42 11.84
CA HIS A 33 5.29 -20.38 10.88
C HIS A 33 3.91 -20.60 10.26
N ARG A 34 3.57 -21.85 9.93
CA ARG A 34 2.22 -22.21 9.47
C ARG A 34 1.15 -21.89 10.52
N ALA A 35 1.38 -22.25 11.78
CA ALA A 35 0.44 -21.95 12.87
C ALA A 35 0.25 -20.44 13.08
N ILE A 36 1.32 -19.64 12.98
CA ILE A 36 1.25 -18.18 13.03
C ILE A 36 0.41 -17.64 11.87
N TRP A 37 0.66 -18.11 10.64
CA TRP A 37 -0.10 -17.71 9.45
C TRP A 37 -1.59 -18.05 9.59
N ASP A 38 -1.90 -19.27 10.00
CA ASP A 38 -3.27 -19.73 10.16
C ASP A 38 -4.01 -18.92 11.23
N ALA A 39 -3.33 -18.52 12.32
CA ALA A 39 -3.89 -17.62 13.33
C ALA A 39 -4.26 -16.24 12.75
N PHE A 40 -3.43 -15.65 11.90
CA PHE A 40 -3.75 -14.38 11.24
C PHE A 40 -4.92 -14.50 10.25
N CYS A 41 -4.98 -15.60 9.49
CA CYS A 41 -6.08 -15.84 8.56
C CYS A 41 -7.41 -16.15 9.26
N ALA A 42 -7.38 -16.83 10.41
CA ALA A 42 -8.56 -17.25 11.15
C ALA A 42 -9.16 -16.14 12.03
N ASN A 43 -8.38 -15.14 12.46
CA ASN A 43 -8.83 -14.10 13.38
C ASN A 43 -9.66 -12.97 12.72
N ARG A 44 -10.53 -13.31 11.77
CA ARG A 44 -11.46 -12.38 11.10
C ARG A 44 -12.75 -12.24 11.92
N ARG A 45 -12.67 -11.61 13.08
CA ARG A 45 -13.86 -11.20 13.85
C ARG A 45 -14.70 -10.26 12.98
N ALA A 46 -16.01 -10.52 12.83
CA ALA A 46 -16.90 -9.77 11.95
C ALA A 46 -17.02 -8.27 12.27
N ASP A 47 -16.73 -7.87 13.50
CA ASP A 47 -16.71 -6.46 13.94
C ASP A 47 -15.42 -5.69 13.58
N ARG A 48 -14.38 -6.37 13.10
CA ARG A 48 -13.09 -5.74 12.77
C ARG A 48 -13.05 -5.39 11.29
N VAL A 49 -12.41 -4.26 10.98
CA VAL A 49 -12.12 -3.84 9.60
C VAL A 49 -11.48 -5.00 8.84
N PRO A 50 -11.92 -5.33 7.61
CA PRO A 50 -11.35 -6.42 6.85
C PRO A 50 -9.87 -6.14 6.56
N ILE A 51 -9.01 -7.04 7.04
CA ILE A 51 -7.56 -7.03 6.76
C ILE A 51 -7.26 -8.20 5.81
N SER A 52 -6.62 -7.87 4.69
CA SER A 52 -6.07 -8.81 3.72
C SER A 52 -4.63 -9.12 4.08
N PHE A 53 -4.39 -10.36 4.52
CA PHE A 53 -3.04 -10.85 4.81
C PHE A 53 -2.47 -11.56 3.58
N LYS A 54 -1.18 -11.38 3.32
CA LYS A 54 -0.45 -12.12 2.28
C LYS A 54 0.93 -12.52 2.78
N VAL A 55 1.34 -13.76 2.54
CA VAL A 55 2.74 -14.19 2.70
C VAL A 55 3.50 -13.87 1.42
N LEU A 56 4.66 -13.23 1.55
CA LEU A 56 5.62 -13.08 0.46
C LEU A 56 6.85 -13.96 0.73
N PRO A 57 7.54 -14.40 -0.33
CA PRO A 57 8.78 -15.16 -0.20
C PRO A 57 9.83 -14.41 0.63
N GLY A 58 10.75 -15.14 1.26
CA GLY A 58 11.88 -14.55 1.98
C GLY A 58 12.76 -13.68 1.07
N ASP A 59 12.86 -14.06 -0.20
CA ASP A 59 13.64 -13.34 -1.22
C ASP A 59 12.87 -12.17 -1.86
N HIS A 60 11.80 -11.70 -1.22
CA HIS A 60 11.05 -10.55 -1.74
C HIS A 60 11.90 -9.29 -1.69
N GLU A 61 12.41 -8.87 -2.85
CA GLU A 61 13.08 -7.59 -2.99
C GLU A 61 12.04 -6.46 -2.95
N TYR A 62 12.00 -5.76 -1.82
CA TYR A 62 11.23 -4.54 -1.72
C TYR A 62 11.80 -3.51 -2.67
N PRO A 63 10.94 -2.77 -3.42
CA PRO A 63 11.41 -1.68 -4.25
C PRO A 63 12.23 -0.75 -3.38
N LYS A 64 13.53 -0.65 -3.65
CA LYS A 64 14.38 0.31 -2.96
C LYS A 64 13.73 1.66 -3.19
N CYS A 65 13.47 2.40 -2.10
CA CYS A 65 13.00 3.77 -2.21
C CYS A 65 13.91 4.48 -3.20
N ARG A 66 13.43 4.73 -4.43
CA ARG A 66 14.13 5.65 -5.33
C ARG A 66 14.18 6.92 -4.51
N THR A 67 15.38 7.31 -4.10
CA THR A 67 15.62 8.62 -3.51
C THR A 67 14.83 9.58 -4.37
N LYS A 68 13.81 10.24 -3.79
CA LYS A 68 13.23 11.39 -4.48
C LYS A 68 14.45 12.25 -4.76
N VAL A 69 14.82 12.38 -6.04
CA VAL A 69 15.78 13.39 -6.43
C VAL A 69 15.00 14.67 -6.18
N SER A 70 15.03 15.14 -4.95
CA SER A 70 14.57 16.46 -4.58
C SER A 70 15.51 17.39 -5.32
N ARG A 71 15.19 17.69 -6.59
CA ARG A 71 15.75 18.85 -7.26
C ARG A 71 15.47 19.98 -6.29
N SER A 72 16.52 20.60 -5.77
CA SER A 72 16.35 21.69 -4.83
C SER A 72 15.45 22.71 -5.51
N PHE A 73 14.53 23.32 -4.77
CA PHE A 73 13.71 24.40 -5.34
C PHE A 73 14.61 25.49 -5.95
N ARG A 74 15.83 25.63 -5.42
CA ARG A 74 16.91 26.45 -5.97
C ARG A 74 17.31 26.04 -7.40
N ASP A 75 17.49 24.76 -7.66
CA ASP A 75 17.89 24.24 -8.98
C ASP A 75 16.78 24.46 -10.02
N VAL A 76 15.53 24.25 -9.61
CA VAL A 76 14.35 24.51 -10.46
C VAL A 76 14.19 26.01 -10.73
N PHE A 77 14.37 26.87 -9.73
CA PHE A 77 14.28 28.32 -9.88
C PHE A 77 15.40 28.88 -10.76
N SER A 78 16.63 28.37 -10.63
CA SER A 78 17.76 28.75 -11.47
C SER A 78 17.58 28.33 -12.93
N GLU A 79 16.99 27.17 -13.21
CA GLU A 79 16.66 26.74 -14.58
C GLU A 79 15.59 27.65 -15.20
N ILE A 80 14.53 27.96 -14.44
CA ILE A 80 13.43 28.84 -14.90
C ILE A 80 13.96 30.24 -15.23
N GLN A 81 14.87 30.79 -14.41
CA GLN A 81 15.50 32.08 -14.69
C GLN A 81 16.42 32.03 -15.92
N ARG A 82 17.04 30.88 -16.21
CA ARG A 82 17.94 30.70 -17.36
C ARG A 82 17.20 30.50 -18.69
N SER A 83 15.96 30.00 -18.65
CA SER A 83 15.15 29.72 -19.84
C SER A 83 14.28 30.88 -20.32
N GLN A 84 14.34 32.06 -19.70
CA GLN A 84 13.67 33.26 -20.22
C GLN A 84 14.61 33.99 -21.20
N PRO A 85 14.29 34.07 -22.51
CA PRO A 85 14.95 35.03 -23.39
C PRO A 85 14.42 36.44 -23.09
N PHE A 86 15.32 37.43 -23.18
CA PHE A 86 14.95 38.86 -23.19
C PHE A 86 14.02 39.18 -24.36
#